data_AF-A0A061DE92-F1
#
_entry.id   AF-A0A061DE92-F1
#
_cell.length_a   1.000
_cell.length_b   1.000
_cell.length_c   1.000
_cell.angle_alpha   90.00
_cell.angle_beta   90.00
_cell.angle_gamma   90.00
#
_symmetry.space_group_name_H-M   'P 1'
#
loop_
_entity.id
_entity.type
_entity.pdbx_description
1 polymer ?
#
loop_
_entity_poly.entity_id
_entity_poly.type
_entity_poly.pdbx_seq_one_letter_code
_entity_poly.pdbx_strand_id
1 'polypeptide(L)'
;MSSAPAESSEVSDRKIVLIWQLKLSACLAGVVVSAYGAYVVISSGFQLDKCRRKFSLHWNGLLYGNSLPVRVSALLNSQYNVCLQPDVLRSLSTYFIKFDLTKENGFRRSDALMFLETVEIATDDPIVDRFIAAGVGESREHRMVSGCSLQEFAELLEALVLDSRMKGDDQLEIKIKQQLEEVNGEAASDAGQPLKEFRLNNPFLLNKAKSLSKELHKHMQEDFKVSEITDIQHELQRNYNFRDKLQRIGTSRKLTDAEVRRLENVNQEIYLLEEELSKQKHVCNLVSSK
;
A
#
# COMPACT_ATOMS: atom_id res chain seq x y z
N MET A 1 6.79 11.85 77.04
CA MET A 1 6.77 10.72 76.10
C MET A 1 5.89 11.12 74.94
N SER A 2 6.49 11.45 73.79
CA SER A 2 5.76 11.62 72.53
C SER A 2 6.69 11.11 71.43
N SER A 3 6.37 9.94 70.89
CA SER A 3 7.11 9.27 69.83
C SER A 3 6.20 9.13 68.62
N ALA A 4 6.29 10.09 67.70
CA ALA A 4 5.80 9.95 66.34
C ALA A 4 6.63 10.87 65.43
N PRO A 5 7.65 10.33 64.75
CA PRO A 5 7.82 10.65 63.32
C PRO A 5 8.50 9.50 62.55
N ALA A 6 7.85 8.35 62.38
CA ALA A 6 8.42 7.23 61.60
C ALA A 6 7.72 6.98 60.26
N GLU A 7 6.45 7.37 60.10
CA GLU A 7 5.69 7.08 58.86
C GLU A 7 6.00 8.02 57.69
N SER A 8 6.51 9.23 57.95
CA SER A 8 6.78 10.21 56.88
C SER A 8 8.06 9.93 56.08
N SER A 9 9.03 9.22 56.67
CA SER A 9 10.29 8.88 56.00
C SER A 9 10.14 7.69 55.04
N GLU A 10 9.40 6.64 55.41
CA GLU A 10 9.24 5.44 54.56
C GLU A 10 8.54 5.73 53.23
N VAL A 11 7.57 6.64 53.20
CA VAL A 11 6.85 7.03 51.98
C VAL A 11 7.75 7.82 51.02
N SER A 12 8.73 8.56 51.55
CA SER A 12 9.71 9.30 50.76
C SER A 12 10.69 8.36 50.06
N ASP A 13 11.19 7.36 50.78
CA ASP A 13 12.17 6.39 50.26
C ASP A 13 11.57 5.52 49.14
N ARG A 14 10.31 5.08 49.27
CA ARG A 14 9.63 4.33 48.21
C ARG A 14 9.47 5.14 46.91
N LYS A 15 9.19 6.44 47.01
CA LYS A 15 9.07 7.32 45.83
C LYS A 15 10.42 7.49 45.13
N ILE A 16 11.50 7.64 45.90
CA ILE A 16 12.86 7.76 45.38
C ILE A 16 13.26 6.49 44.62
N VAL A 17 12.98 5.32 45.18
CA VAL A 17 13.25 4.02 44.52
C VAL A 17 12.46 3.86 43.23
N LEU A 18 11.17 4.22 43.22
CA LEU A 18 10.33 4.17 42.01
C LEU A 18 10.84 5.11 40.91
N ILE A 19 11.26 6.32 41.27
CA ILE A 19 11.84 7.28 40.30
C ILE A 19 13.14 6.72 39.72
N TRP A 20 13.99 6.10 40.54
CA TRP A 20 15.21 5.46 40.07
C TRP A 20 14.94 4.27 39.15
N GLN A 21 13.97 3.42 39.49
CA GLN A 21 13.54 2.31 38.63
C GLN A 21 12.99 2.80 37.29
N LEU A 22 12.20 3.87 37.28
CA LEU A 22 11.67 4.50 36.07
C LEU A 22 12.80 5.08 35.19
N LYS A 23 13.78 5.75 35.80
CA LYS A 23 14.95 6.27 35.09
C LYS A 23 15.78 5.15 34.45
N LEU A 24 15.99 4.07 35.19
CA LEU A 24 16.75 2.91 34.71
C LEU A 24 16.02 2.21 33.55
N SER A 25 14.70 2.00 33.67
CA SER A 25 13.90 1.37 32.60
C SER A 25 13.84 2.24 31.35
N ALA A 26 13.72 3.56 31.50
CA ALA A 26 13.77 4.50 30.38
C ALA A 26 15.13 4.47 29.67
N CYS A 27 16.23 4.39 30.42
CA CYS A 27 17.58 4.29 29.85
C CYS A 27 17.77 2.99 29.05
N LEU A 28 17.38 1.85 29.63
CA LEU A 28 17.42 0.55 28.97
C LEU A 28 16.56 0.52 27.70
N ALA A 29 15.33 1.02 27.77
CA ALA A 29 14.45 1.12 26.60
C ALA A 29 15.05 2.02 25.51
N GLY A 30 15.68 3.13 25.89
CA GLY A 30 16.37 4.02 24.96
C GLY A 30 17.49 3.33 24.19
N VAL A 31 18.32 2.54 24.88
CA VAL A 31 19.42 1.77 24.24
C VAL A 31 18.87 0.73 23.26
N VAL A 32 17.79 0.02 23.63
CA VAL A 32 17.16 -0.98 22.75
C VAL A 32 16.58 -0.31 21.51
N VAL A 33 15.85 0.80 21.67
CA VAL A 33 15.27 1.55 20.56
C VAL A 33 16.35 2.12 19.65
N SER A 34 17.46 2.63 20.19
CA SER A 34 18.54 3.19 19.37
C SER A 34 19.30 2.09 18.60
N ALA A 35 19.60 0.96 19.23
CA ALA A 35 20.25 -0.17 18.59
C ALA A 35 19.37 -0.74 17.46
N TYR A 36 18.07 -0.85 17.72
CA TYR A 36 17.10 -1.27 16.70
C TYR A 36 16.98 -0.26 15.55
N GLY A 37 16.92 1.03 15.85
CA GLY A 37 16.92 2.09 14.83
C GLY A 37 18.17 2.02 13.94
N ALA A 38 19.35 1.85 14.54
CA ALA A 38 20.60 1.67 13.81
C ALA A 38 20.57 0.41 12.93
N TYR A 39 20.08 -0.72 13.45
CA TYR A 39 19.89 -1.95 12.66
C TYR A 39 18.97 -1.74 11.45
N VAL A 40 17.84 -1.04 11.62
CA VAL A 40 16.90 -0.75 10.52
C VAL A 40 17.56 0.14 9.46
N VAL A 41 18.35 1.13 9.87
CA VAL A 41 19.07 2.01 8.94
C VAL A 41 20.13 1.24 8.13
N ILE A 42 20.94 0.43 8.81
CA ILE A 42 21.99 -0.37 8.17
C ILE A 42 21.37 -1.40 7.22
N SER A 43 20.35 -2.15 7.68
CA SER A 43 19.66 -3.16 6.86
C SER A 43 18.82 -2.55 5.72
N SER A 44 18.64 -1.23 5.69
CA SER A 44 17.95 -0.51 4.62
C SER A 44 18.92 0.21 3.68
N GLY A 45 20.24 -0.02 3.81
CA GLY A 45 21.25 0.61 2.95
C GLY A 45 21.28 2.13 3.09
N PHE A 46 21.01 2.66 4.29
CA PHE A 46 20.96 4.10 4.58
C PHE A 46 19.88 4.91 3.82
N GLN A 47 18.91 4.25 3.19
CA GLN A 47 17.81 4.93 2.49
C GLN A 47 16.64 5.23 3.44
N LEU A 48 16.35 6.52 3.67
CA LEU A 48 15.35 6.98 4.66
C LEU A 48 13.92 6.48 4.36
N ASP A 49 13.54 6.39 3.09
CA ASP A 49 12.19 5.93 2.70
C ASP A 49 12.01 4.43 2.96
N LYS A 50 13.03 3.61 2.64
CA LYS A 50 13.06 2.19 3.00
C LYS A 50 13.03 2.01 4.53
N CYS A 51 13.77 2.84 5.28
CA CYS A 51 13.76 2.85 6.74
C CYS A 51 12.37 3.12 7.30
N ARG A 52 11.72 4.21 6.85
CA ARG A 52 10.40 4.65 7.34
C ARG A 52 9.35 3.56 7.17
N ARG A 53 9.37 2.87 6.02
CA ARG A 53 8.39 1.80 5.72
C ARG A 53 8.67 0.51 6.50
N LYS A 54 9.92 0.06 6.62
CA LYS A 54 10.26 -1.09 7.49
C LYS A 54 9.91 -0.80 8.94
N PHE A 55 10.19 0.42 9.41
CA PHE A 55 9.82 0.87 10.73
C PHE A 55 8.30 0.86 10.92
N SER A 56 7.55 1.39 9.95
CA SER A 56 6.08 1.37 9.98
C SER A 56 5.51 -0.06 9.94
N LEU A 57 6.06 -0.95 9.12
CA LEU A 57 5.66 -2.36 9.04
C LEU A 57 5.89 -3.09 10.35
N HIS A 58 7.08 -2.95 10.95
CA HIS A 58 7.39 -3.60 12.22
C HIS A 58 6.60 -3.00 13.38
N TRP A 59 6.41 -1.67 13.41
CA TRP A 59 5.59 -1.00 14.42
C TRP A 59 4.12 -1.39 14.32
N ASN A 60 3.58 -1.42 13.10
CA ASN A 60 2.22 -1.88 12.85
C ASN A 60 2.08 -3.38 13.15
N GLY A 61 3.07 -4.22 12.84
CA GLY A 61 3.08 -5.63 13.23
C GLY A 61 3.07 -5.84 14.74
N LEU A 62 3.69 -4.92 15.50
CA LEU A 62 3.71 -4.94 16.96
C LEU A 62 2.37 -4.52 17.57
N LEU A 63 1.66 -3.58 16.94
CA LEU A 63 0.34 -3.10 17.39
C LEU A 63 -0.83 -3.96 16.91
N TYR A 64 -0.74 -4.53 15.70
CA TYR A 64 -1.82 -5.24 15.01
C TYR A 64 -1.58 -6.76 14.88
N GLY A 65 -0.45 -7.28 15.36
CA GLY A 65 -0.06 -8.68 15.23
C GLY A 65 0.44 -9.07 13.82
N ASN A 66 0.79 -10.34 13.63
CA ASN A 66 1.36 -10.89 12.38
C ASN A 66 0.42 -10.84 11.16
N SER A 67 -0.82 -10.37 11.31
CA SER A 67 -1.77 -10.23 10.21
C SER A 67 -2.21 -8.77 10.08
N LEU A 68 -1.47 -7.99 9.29
CA LEU A 68 -1.97 -6.73 8.78
C LEU A 68 -3.28 -7.00 7.99
N PRO A 69 -4.30 -6.11 8.08
CA PRO A 69 -5.49 -6.23 7.26
C PRO A 69 -5.10 -6.37 5.78
N VAL A 70 -5.71 -7.32 5.07
CA VAL A 70 -5.36 -7.67 3.67
C VAL A 70 -5.27 -6.43 2.77
N ARG A 71 -6.16 -5.45 2.98
CA ARG A 71 -6.16 -4.17 2.27
C ARG A 71 -4.93 -3.31 2.52
N VAL A 72 -4.44 -3.25 3.77
CA VAL A 72 -3.23 -2.49 4.14
C VAL A 72 -1.99 -3.21 3.61
N SER A 73 -1.96 -4.54 3.70
CA SER A 73 -0.91 -5.35 3.09
C SER A 73 -0.88 -5.16 1.57
N ALA A 74 -2.04 -5.18 0.90
CA ALA A 74 -2.15 -4.94 -0.54
C ALA A 74 -1.72 -3.53 -0.94
N LEU A 75 -2.12 -2.49 -0.18
CA LEU A 75 -1.69 -1.10 -0.42
C LEU A 75 -0.19 -0.89 -0.24
N LEU A 76 0.40 -1.57 0.74
CA LEU A 76 1.84 -1.57 0.91
C LEU A 76 2.47 -2.32 -0.27
N ASN A 77 2.04 -3.54 -0.56
CA ASN A 77 2.59 -4.36 -1.64
C ASN A 77 2.39 -3.77 -3.04
N SER A 78 1.40 -2.89 -3.24
CA SER A 78 1.17 -2.19 -4.51
C SER A 78 2.15 -1.03 -4.74
N GLN A 79 2.81 -0.55 -3.69
CA GLN A 79 3.84 0.48 -3.80
C GLN A 79 5.19 -0.18 -4.06
N TYR A 80 5.72 0.01 -5.27
CA TYR A 80 7.07 -0.37 -5.59
C TYR A 80 8.04 0.75 -5.16
N ASN A 81 9.17 0.36 -4.57
CA ASN A 81 10.03 1.23 -3.77
C ASN A 81 11.45 1.25 -4.33
N VAL A 82 11.74 2.29 -5.11
CA VAL A 82 13.06 2.54 -5.68
C VAL A 82 13.34 4.05 -5.68
N CYS A 83 14.61 4.45 -5.65
CA CYS A 83 15.06 5.84 -5.56
C CYS A 83 15.16 6.55 -6.92
N LEU A 84 14.31 6.20 -7.88
CA LEU A 84 14.20 6.93 -9.16
C LEU A 84 13.31 8.17 -8.99
N GLN A 85 13.45 9.12 -9.92
CA GLN A 85 12.62 10.31 -9.94
C GLN A 85 11.12 9.96 -10.05
N PRO A 86 10.22 10.69 -9.37
CA PRO A 86 8.78 10.40 -9.37
C PRO A 86 8.14 10.33 -10.75
N ASP A 87 8.61 11.12 -11.70
CA ASP A 87 8.12 11.11 -13.08
C ASP A 87 8.54 9.84 -13.82
N VAL A 88 9.78 9.38 -13.62
CA VAL A 88 10.28 8.11 -14.18
C VAL A 88 9.46 6.95 -13.63
N LEU A 89 9.17 6.95 -12.33
CA LEU A 89 8.30 5.95 -11.71
C LEU A 89 6.92 5.94 -12.36
N ARG A 90 6.26 7.10 -12.47
CA ARG A 90 4.95 7.19 -13.11
C ARG A 90 4.99 6.57 -14.52
N SER A 91 5.92 7.00 -15.36
CA SER A 91 6.07 6.50 -16.73
C SER A 91 6.42 5.01 -16.79
N LEU A 92 7.25 4.52 -15.86
CA LEU A 92 7.62 3.12 -15.73
C LEU A 92 6.40 2.25 -15.40
N SER A 93 5.58 2.67 -14.44
CA SER A 93 4.36 1.94 -14.08
C SER A 93 3.36 1.89 -15.23
N THR A 94 3.20 2.99 -15.96
CA THR A 94 2.35 3.03 -17.16
C THR A 94 2.85 2.09 -18.25
N TYR A 95 4.16 2.11 -18.52
CA TYR A 95 4.80 1.19 -19.48
C TYR A 95 4.57 -0.27 -19.09
N PHE A 96 4.87 -0.61 -17.83
CA PHE A 96 4.73 -1.98 -17.32
C PHE A 96 3.30 -2.48 -17.43
N ILE A 97 2.32 -1.72 -16.93
CA ILE A 97 0.90 -2.11 -16.97
C ILE A 97 0.43 -2.28 -18.41
N LYS A 98 0.84 -1.39 -19.34
CA LYS A 98 0.49 -1.49 -20.75
C LYS A 98 1.02 -2.78 -21.38
N PHE A 99 2.29 -3.12 -21.13
CA PHE A 99 2.89 -4.36 -21.65
C PHE A 99 2.30 -5.62 -21.00
N ASP A 100 2.03 -5.57 -19.70
CA ASP A 100 1.44 -6.69 -18.96
C ASP A 100 0.01 -7.00 -19.44
N LEU A 101 -0.81 -5.96 -19.67
CA LEU A 101 -2.19 -6.12 -20.16
C LEU A 101 -2.28 -6.57 -21.63
N THR A 102 -1.24 -6.37 -22.44
CA THR A 102 -1.26 -6.71 -23.87
C THR A 102 -0.80 -8.15 -24.14
N LYS A 103 -0.12 -8.80 -23.20
CA LYS A 103 0.43 -10.16 -23.36
C LYS A 103 -0.34 -11.16 -22.51
N GLU A 104 -0.67 -12.32 -23.08
CA GLU A 104 -1.32 -13.41 -22.34
C GLU A 104 -0.47 -13.95 -21.18
N ASN A 105 0.85 -13.81 -21.28
CA ASN A 105 1.80 -14.32 -20.29
C ASN A 105 2.34 -13.25 -19.34
N GLY A 106 1.74 -12.05 -19.36
CA GLY A 106 2.19 -10.89 -18.60
C GLY A 106 3.58 -10.39 -19.00
N PHE A 107 4.13 -9.54 -18.15
CA PHE A 107 5.46 -8.95 -18.29
C PHE A 107 6.56 -9.94 -17.91
N ARG A 108 7.49 -10.23 -18.82
CA ARG A 108 8.59 -11.19 -18.62
C ARG A 108 9.93 -10.50 -18.45
N ARG A 109 10.91 -11.21 -17.88
CA ARG A 109 12.30 -10.70 -17.78
C ARG A 109 12.89 -10.38 -19.15
N SER A 110 12.57 -11.17 -20.18
CA SER A 110 12.94 -10.87 -21.57
C SER A 110 12.45 -9.51 -22.05
N ASP A 111 11.28 -9.06 -21.56
CA ASP A 111 10.71 -7.77 -21.95
C ASP A 111 11.46 -6.61 -21.30
N ALA A 112 11.87 -6.80 -20.03
CA ALA A 112 12.76 -5.87 -19.36
C ALA A 112 14.10 -5.74 -20.11
N LEU A 113 14.67 -6.86 -20.59
CA LEU A 113 15.91 -6.85 -21.36
C LEU A 113 15.75 -6.15 -22.72
N MET A 114 14.64 -6.40 -23.42
CA MET A 114 14.33 -5.65 -24.65
C MET A 114 14.25 -4.14 -24.38
N PHE A 115 13.66 -3.72 -23.25
CA PHE A 115 13.67 -2.32 -22.87
C PHE A 115 15.09 -1.78 -22.64
N LEU A 116 15.96 -2.54 -21.94
CA LEU A 116 17.36 -2.14 -21.76
C LEU A 116 18.09 -1.94 -23.09
N GLU A 117 17.87 -2.84 -24.06
CA GLU A 117 18.45 -2.73 -25.40
C GLU A 117 18.00 -1.43 -26.10
N THR A 118 16.74 -1.02 -25.93
CA THR A 118 16.26 0.26 -26.50
C THR A 118 16.89 1.50 -25.87
N VAL A 119 17.36 1.39 -24.62
CA VAL A 119 18.07 2.46 -23.92
C VAL A 119 19.60 2.36 -24.10
N GLU A 120 20.06 1.47 -25.00
CA GLU A 120 21.48 1.21 -25.29
C GLU A 120 22.26 0.69 -24.07
N ILE A 121 21.59 0.01 -23.14
CA ILE A 121 22.23 -0.63 -21.99
C ILE A 121 22.66 -2.04 -22.39
N ALA A 122 23.93 -2.35 -22.16
CA ALA A 122 24.49 -3.64 -22.54
C ALA A 122 23.91 -4.78 -21.68
N THR A 123 23.50 -5.87 -22.33
CA THR A 123 22.86 -7.03 -21.67
C THR A 123 23.86 -7.97 -21.01
N ASP A 124 25.15 -7.72 -21.18
CA ASP A 124 26.28 -8.41 -20.52
C ASP A 124 26.71 -7.72 -19.21
N ASP A 125 25.99 -6.71 -18.74
CA ASP A 125 26.28 -6.05 -17.48
C ASP A 125 26.06 -7.03 -16.28
N PRO A 126 26.98 -7.09 -15.29
CA PRO A 126 26.83 -7.93 -14.10
C PRO A 126 25.53 -7.71 -13.31
N ILE A 127 24.95 -6.50 -13.36
CA ILE A 127 23.67 -6.17 -12.73
C ILE A 127 22.53 -6.88 -13.47
N VAL A 128 22.59 -6.90 -14.80
CA VAL A 128 21.61 -7.57 -15.67
C VAL A 128 21.69 -9.09 -15.47
N ASP A 129 22.90 -9.65 -15.38
CA ASP A 129 23.08 -11.07 -15.11
C ASP A 129 22.53 -11.49 -13.75
N ARG A 130 22.69 -10.66 -12.70
CA ARG A 130 22.05 -10.90 -11.39
C ARG A 130 20.53 -10.87 -11.48
N PHE A 131 19.98 -9.93 -12.24
CA PHE A 131 18.55 -9.82 -12.46
C PHE A 131 17.98 -11.07 -13.17
N ILE A 132 18.68 -11.58 -14.20
CA ILE A 132 18.30 -12.82 -14.88
C ILE A 132 18.44 -14.00 -13.92
N ALA A 133 19.53 -14.08 -13.16
CA ALA A 133 19.79 -15.18 -12.23
C ALA A 133 18.74 -15.31 -11.12
N ALA A 134 18.12 -14.19 -10.71
CA ALA A 134 17.01 -14.16 -9.75
C ALA A 134 15.69 -14.74 -10.30
N GLY A 135 15.59 -14.95 -11.62
CA GLY A 135 14.43 -15.57 -12.23
C GLY A 135 14.26 -17.06 -11.90
N VAL A 136 13.06 -17.56 -12.16
CA VAL A 136 12.71 -18.98 -11.92
C VAL A 136 13.12 -19.81 -13.13
N GLY A 137 13.98 -20.82 -12.93
CA GLY A 137 14.40 -21.76 -13.97
C GLY A 137 15.83 -22.26 -13.80
N GLU A 138 16.14 -23.42 -14.40
CA GLU A 138 17.46 -24.06 -14.31
C GLU A 138 18.48 -23.43 -15.28
N SER A 139 18.04 -23.06 -16.49
CA SER A 139 18.89 -22.43 -17.51
C SER A 139 18.69 -20.91 -17.56
N ARG A 140 19.62 -20.20 -18.21
CA ARG A 140 19.52 -18.73 -18.40
C ARG A 140 18.29 -18.40 -19.24
N GLU A 141 18.03 -19.18 -20.28
CA GLU A 141 16.91 -19.02 -21.20
C GLU A 141 15.57 -19.22 -20.49
N HIS A 142 15.46 -20.23 -19.61
CA HIS A 142 14.26 -20.44 -18.80
C HIS A 142 14.00 -19.28 -17.84
N ARG A 143 15.06 -18.72 -17.24
CA ARG A 143 14.94 -17.56 -16.36
C ARG A 143 14.52 -16.30 -17.12
N MET A 144 14.97 -16.11 -18.35
CA MET A 144 14.56 -14.98 -19.19
C MET A 144 13.06 -14.99 -19.52
N VAL A 145 12.45 -16.17 -19.70
CA VAL A 145 11.01 -16.28 -19.99
C VAL A 145 10.13 -16.26 -18.74
N SER A 146 10.73 -16.22 -17.54
CA SER A 146 9.99 -16.13 -16.28
C SER A 146 9.34 -14.75 -16.10
N GLY A 147 8.21 -14.72 -15.40
CA GLY A 147 7.47 -13.48 -15.11
C GLY A 147 8.30 -12.53 -14.25
N CYS A 148 8.19 -11.24 -14.54
CA CYS A 148 8.90 -10.17 -13.85
C CYS A 148 7.88 -9.20 -13.27
N SER A 149 7.98 -8.95 -11.96
CA SER A 149 7.14 -7.95 -11.29
C SER A 149 7.63 -6.53 -11.57
N LEU A 150 6.73 -5.55 -11.37
CA LEU A 150 7.08 -4.13 -11.48
C LEU A 150 8.17 -3.72 -10.49
N GLN A 151 8.19 -4.29 -9.28
CA GLN A 151 9.25 -4.04 -8.30
C GLN A 151 10.61 -4.51 -8.83
N GLU A 152 10.71 -5.74 -9.33
CA GLU A 152 11.97 -6.30 -9.85
C GLU A 152 12.48 -5.49 -11.05
N PHE A 153 11.58 -5.06 -11.94
CA PHE A 153 11.96 -4.22 -13.07
C PHE A 153 12.43 -2.83 -12.63
N ALA A 154 11.75 -2.22 -11.67
CA ALA A 154 12.13 -0.93 -11.12
C ALA A 154 13.49 -1.01 -10.40
N GLU A 155 13.75 -2.09 -9.64
CA GLU A 155 15.02 -2.31 -8.93
C GLU A 155 16.19 -2.50 -9.90
N LEU A 156 15.95 -3.18 -11.03
CA LEU A 156 16.94 -3.29 -12.11
C LEU A 156 17.34 -1.90 -12.65
N LEU A 157 16.35 -1.06 -12.99
CA LEU A 157 16.62 0.28 -13.49
C LEU A 157 17.30 1.17 -12.43
N GLU A 158 16.88 1.07 -11.16
CA GLU A 158 17.53 1.76 -10.03
C GLU A 158 19.01 1.35 -9.91
N ALA A 159 19.29 0.05 -9.92
CA ALA A 159 20.66 -0.46 -9.80
C ALA A 159 21.55 0.04 -10.95
N LEU A 160 21.05 0.04 -12.19
CA LEU A 160 21.76 0.53 -13.37
C LEU A 160 22.00 2.05 -13.29
N VAL A 161 21.00 2.83 -12.89
CA VAL A 161 21.13 4.29 -12.69
C VAL A 161 22.16 4.59 -11.61
N LEU A 162 22.11 3.88 -10.47
CA LEU A 162 23.07 4.09 -9.39
C LEU A 162 24.50 3.75 -9.81
N ASP A 163 24.70 2.65 -10.52
CA ASP A 163 26.02 2.25 -11.02
C ASP A 163 26.56 3.24 -12.07
N SER A 164 25.71 3.72 -12.97
CA SER A 164 26.04 4.77 -13.93
C SER A 164 26.46 6.07 -13.24
N ARG A 165 25.73 6.51 -12.22
CA ARG A 165 26.08 7.70 -11.42
C ARG A 165 27.41 7.52 -10.69
N MET A 166 27.69 6.32 -10.16
CA MET A 166 28.99 6.00 -9.55
C MET A 166 30.14 6.07 -10.56
N LYS A 167 29.88 5.76 -11.83
CA LYS A 167 30.82 5.91 -12.96
C LYS A 167 30.89 7.34 -13.52
N GLY A 168 30.07 8.27 -13.02
CA GLY A 168 30.04 9.67 -13.41
C GLY A 168 29.09 10.03 -14.54
N ASP A 169 28.18 9.13 -14.94
CA ASP A 169 27.14 9.40 -15.92
C ASP A 169 25.76 9.56 -15.25
N ASP A 170 25.32 10.81 -15.13
CA ASP A 170 24.03 11.21 -14.59
C ASP A 170 22.90 11.24 -15.64
N GLN A 171 23.21 11.00 -16.92
CA GLN A 171 22.24 11.14 -18.03
C GLN A 171 21.37 9.90 -18.23
N LEU A 172 21.78 8.75 -17.67
CA LEU A 172 21.07 7.48 -17.90
C LEU A 172 19.60 7.53 -17.47
N GLU A 173 19.31 8.13 -16.32
CA GLU A 173 17.93 8.27 -15.84
C GLU A 173 17.08 9.15 -16.76
N ILE A 174 17.67 10.18 -17.35
CA ILE A 174 17.00 11.07 -18.30
C ILE A 174 16.70 10.31 -19.61
N LYS A 175 17.64 9.50 -20.11
CA LYS A 175 17.42 8.63 -21.28
C LYS A 175 16.29 7.62 -21.03
N ILE A 176 16.30 6.96 -19.86
CA ILE A 176 15.23 6.05 -19.45
C ILE A 176 13.88 6.78 -19.44
N LYS A 177 13.83 8.00 -18.88
CA LYS A 177 12.61 8.82 -18.87
C LYS A 177 12.09 9.09 -20.29
N GLN A 178 12.97 9.56 -21.18
CA GLN A 178 12.63 9.88 -22.56
C GLN A 178 12.08 8.67 -23.29
N GLN A 179 12.74 7.51 -23.16
CA GLN A 179 12.28 6.28 -23.80
C GLN A 179 10.93 5.81 -23.26
N LEU A 180 10.72 5.88 -21.94
CA LEU A 180 9.42 5.54 -21.35
C LEU A 180 8.31 6.49 -21.83
N GLU A 181 8.60 7.80 -21.92
CA GLU A 181 7.65 8.80 -22.40
C GLU A 181 7.34 8.63 -23.89
N GLU A 182 8.33 8.28 -24.72
CA GLU A 182 8.14 7.98 -26.14
C GLU A 182 7.22 6.77 -26.32
N VAL A 183 7.53 5.63 -25.68
CA VAL A 183 6.72 4.41 -25.79
C VAL A 183 5.31 4.58 -25.22
N ASN A 184 5.16 5.39 -24.17
CA ASN A 184 3.85 5.73 -23.61
C ASN A 184 3.10 6.75 -24.50
N GLY A 185 3.83 7.69 -25.12
CA GLY A 185 3.33 8.78 -25.95
C GLY A 185 2.90 8.36 -27.36
N GLU A 186 3.62 7.44 -28.01
CA GLU A 186 3.21 6.83 -29.29
C GLU A 186 1.85 6.13 -29.16
N ALA A 187 1.55 5.61 -27.98
CA ALA A 187 0.22 5.10 -27.68
C ALA A 187 -0.77 6.16 -27.21
N ALA A 188 -0.39 7.37 -26.81
CA ALA A 188 -1.37 8.41 -26.51
C ALA A 188 -2.16 8.85 -27.76
N SER A 189 -1.58 8.68 -28.96
CA SER A 189 -2.28 8.80 -30.24
C SER A 189 -3.33 7.70 -30.48
N ASP A 190 -3.24 6.54 -29.82
CA ASP A 190 -4.10 5.37 -30.06
C ASP A 190 -4.85 4.84 -28.80
N ALA A 191 -4.49 5.30 -27.60
CA ALA A 191 -4.96 4.81 -26.30
C ALA A 191 -5.69 5.89 -25.48
N GLY A 192 -5.82 7.11 -26.03
CA GLY A 192 -6.63 8.18 -25.46
C GLY A 192 -8.15 8.01 -25.64
N GLN A 193 -8.58 6.98 -26.38
CA GLN A 193 -9.98 6.56 -26.38
C GLN A 193 -10.08 5.20 -25.71
N PRO A 194 -10.95 5.00 -24.70
CA PRO A 194 -11.36 3.65 -24.34
C PRO A 194 -11.81 2.99 -25.65
N LEU A 195 -11.22 1.84 -26.00
CA LEU A 195 -11.53 1.08 -27.23
C LEU A 195 -13.03 1.12 -27.47
N LYS A 196 -13.48 2.00 -28.37
CA LYS A 196 -14.88 2.41 -28.45
C LYS A 196 -15.78 1.28 -28.92
N GLU A 197 -15.19 0.20 -29.43
CA GLU A 197 -15.87 -1.06 -29.73
C GLU A 197 -14.85 -2.20 -29.73
N PHE A 198 -15.05 -3.18 -28.87
CA PHE A 198 -14.50 -4.52 -29.06
C PHE A 198 -15.06 -5.08 -30.38
N ARG A 199 -14.27 -5.03 -31.47
CA ARG A 199 -14.70 -5.52 -32.79
C ARG A 199 -14.30 -6.98 -32.95
N LEU A 200 -15.23 -7.87 -32.64
CA LEU A 200 -15.19 -9.24 -33.13
C LEU A 200 -15.54 -9.23 -34.62
N ASN A 201 -14.67 -9.78 -35.46
CA ASN A 201 -14.90 -9.94 -36.91
C ASN A 201 -16.14 -10.81 -37.24
N ASN A 202 -16.69 -11.52 -36.25
CA ASN A 202 -17.89 -12.31 -36.40
C ASN A 202 -19.11 -11.57 -35.80
N PRO A 203 -20.09 -11.15 -36.63
CA PRO A 203 -21.25 -10.39 -36.17
C PRO A 203 -22.17 -11.17 -35.22
N PHE A 204 -22.19 -12.51 -35.30
CA PHE A 204 -22.96 -13.35 -34.38
C PHE A 204 -22.34 -13.41 -32.98
N LEU A 205 -21.02 -13.46 -32.91
CA LEU A 205 -20.29 -13.42 -31.63
C LEU A 205 -20.30 -12.02 -31.03
N LEU A 206 -20.25 -10.98 -31.86
CA LEU A 206 -20.33 -9.59 -31.41
C LEU A 206 -21.63 -9.29 -30.67
N ASN A 207 -22.77 -9.74 -31.18
CA ASN A 207 -24.06 -9.50 -30.53
C ASN A 207 -24.18 -10.24 -29.19
N LYS A 208 -23.69 -11.49 -29.11
CA LYS A 208 -23.63 -12.25 -27.85
C LYS A 208 -22.64 -11.67 -26.85
N ALA A 209 -21.46 -11.22 -27.31
CA ALA A 209 -20.48 -10.56 -26.46
C ALA A 209 -21.00 -9.21 -25.94
N LYS A 210 -21.71 -8.43 -26.77
CA LYS A 210 -22.37 -7.18 -26.36
C LYS A 210 -23.49 -7.44 -25.35
N SER A 211 -24.28 -8.52 -25.49
CA SER A 211 -25.30 -8.85 -24.50
C SER A 211 -24.68 -9.30 -23.17
N LEU A 212 -23.68 -10.19 -23.22
CA LEU A 212 -22.94 -10.65 -22.04
C LEU A 212 -22.22 -9.50 -21.34
N SER A 213 -21.60 -8.59 -22.07
CA SER A 213 -20.94 -7.41 -21.50
C SER A 213 -21.94 -6.48 -20.80
N LYS A 214 -23.14 -6.29 -21.36
CA LYS A 214 -24.20 -5.52 -20.70
C LYS A 214 -24.71 -6.21 -19.43
N GLU A 215 -24.88 -7.53 -19.47
CA GLU A 215 -25.31 -8.33 -18.32
C GLU A 215 -24.26 -8.35 -17.21
N LEU A 216 -22.98 -8.53 -17.57
CA LEU A 216 -21.85 -8.42 -16.66
C LEU A 216 -21.76 -7.03 -16.04
N HIS A 217 -21.90 -5.97 -16.84
CA HIS A 217 -21.87 -4.60 -16.32
C HIS A 217 -23.02 -4.34 -15.35
N LYS A 218 -24.21 -4.90 -15.62
CA LYS A 218 -25.34 -4.84 -14.69
C LYS A 218 -25.01 -5.55 -13.36
N HIS A 219 -24.48 -6.77 -13.41
CA HIS A 219 -24.09 -7.50 -12.20
C HIS A 219 -22.99 -6.78 -11.41
N MET A 220 -21.98 -6.25 -12.09
CA MET A 220 -20.94 -5.45 -11.43
C MET A 220 -21.53 -4.22 -10.74
N GLN A 221 -22.44 -3.49 -11.38
CA GLN A 221 -23.10 -2.34 -10.76
C GLN A 221 -23.97 -2.74 -9.55
N GLU A 222 -24.62 -3.90 -9.60
CA GLU A 222 -25.37 -4.44 -8.47
C GLU A 222 -24.43 -4.80 -7.31
N ASP A 223 -23.33 -5.50 -7.58
CA ASP A 223 -22.32 -5.88 -6.59
C ASP A 223 -21.66 -4.65 -5.94
N PHE A 224 -21.36 -3.59 -6.70
CA PHE A 224 -20.84 -2.35 -6.15
C PHE A 224 -21.81 -1.69 -5.17
N LYS A 225 -23.11 -1.65 -5.51
CA LYS A 225 -24.15 -1.10 -4.62
C LYS A 225 -24.35 -1.94 -3.37
N VAL A 226 -24.30 -3.27 -3.50
CA VAL A 226 -24.37 -4.17 -2.35
C VAL A 226 -23.16 -3.96 -1.45
N SER A 227 -21.96 -3.82 -2.01
CA SER A 227 -20.73 -3.54 -1.26
C SER A 227 -20.85 -2.22 -0.49
N GLU A 228 -21.35 -1.16 -1.12
CA GLU A 228 -21.54 0.14 -0.47
C GLU A 228 -22.53 0.06 0.72
N ILE A 229 -23.63 -0.68 0.56
CA ILE A 229 -24.58 -0.94 1.64
C ILE A 229 -23.91 -1.71 2.79
N THR A 230 -23.10 -2.74 2.48
CA THR A 230 -22.41 -3.51 3.51
C THR A 230 -21.37 -2.68 4.25
N ASP A 231 -20.67 -1.77 3.57
CA ASP A 231 -19.68 -0.88 4.18
C ASP A 231 -20.35 0.08 5.17
N ILE A 232 -21.45 0.72 4.78
CA ILE A 232 -22.25 1.60 5.67
C ILE A 232 -22.77 0.82 6.88
N GLN A 233 -23.21 -0.42 6.70
CA GLN A 233 -23.67 -1.28 7.81
C GLN A 233 -22.53 -1.61 8.79
N HIS A 234 -21.33 -1.89 8.29
CA HIS A 234 -20.16 -2.14 9.13
C HIS A 234 -19.74 -0.89 9.92
N GLU A 235 -19.77 0.29 9.30
CA GLU A 235 -19.49 1.56 9.98
C GLU A 235 -20.53 1.88 11.05
N LEU A 236 -21.82 1.68 10.76
CA LEU A 236 -22.89 1.79 11.76
C LEU A 236 -22.65 0.87 12.95
N GLN A 237 -22.38 -0.42 12.70
CA GLN A 237 -22.10 -1.38 13.76
C GLN A 237 -20.90 -0.95 14.62
N ARG A 238 -19.85 -0.41 14.00
CA ARG A 238 -18.68 0.12 14.71
C ARG A 238 -19.06 1.29 15.61
N ASN A 239 -19.83 2.24 15.10
CA ASN A 239 -20.24 3.43 15.85
C ASN A 239 -21.24 3.11 16.96
N TYR A 240 -22.15 2.16 16.75
CA TYR A 240 -23.00 1.60 17.80
C TYR A 240 -22.17 1.01 18.95
N ASN A 241 -21.16 0.19 18.63
CA ASN A 241 -20.26 -0.38 19.63
C ASN A 241 -19.48 0.71 20.40
N PHE A 242 -19.06 1.79 19.74
CA PHE A 242 -18.39 2.91 20.40
C PHE A 242 -19.34 3.69 21.33
N ARG A 243 -20.55 3.97 20.87
CA ARG A 243 -21.60 4.63 21.65
C ARG A 243 -21.90 3.82 22.92
N ASP A 244 -22.10 2.52 22.78
CA ASP A 244 -22.43 1.64 23.91
C ASP A 244 -21.29 1.58 24.94
N LYS A 245 -20.02 1.59 24.48
CA LYS A 245 -18.85 1.68 25.37
C LYS A 245 -18.85 3.01 26.15
N LEU A 246 -19.09 4.13 25.48
CA LEU A 246 -19.14 5.45 26.12
C LEU A 246 -20.33 5.55 27.10
N GLN A 247 -21.48 4.98 26.77
CA GLN A 247 -22.63 4.92 27.66
C GLN A 247 -22.35 4.08 28.91
N ARG A 248 -21.69 2.91 28.77
CA ARG A 248 -21.27 2.10 29.94
C ARG A 248 -20.26 2.82 30.84
N ILE A 249 -19.39 3.64 30.26
CA ILE A 249 -18.50 4.50 31.06
C ILE A 249 -19.34 5.55 31.78
N GLY A 250 -20.34 6.15 31.11
CA GLY A 250 -21.24 7.14 31.69
C GLY A 250 -22.14 6.60 32.82
N THR A 251 -22.50 5.31 32.78
CA THR A 251 -23.25 4.68 33.87
C THR A 251 -22.38 4.34 35.08
N SER A 252 -21.08 4.09 34.88
CA SER A 252 -20.14 3.77 35.96
C SER A 252 -19.48 5.00 36.58
N ARG A 253 -19.22 6.04 35.80
CA ARG A 253 -18.69 7.32 36.27
C ARG A 253 -19.23 8.49 35.44
N LYS A 254 -19.18 9.70 36.02
CA LYS A 254 -19.47 10.92 35.25
C LYS A 254 -18.49 11.03 34.07
N LEU A 255 -19.04 11.26 32.88
CA LEU A 255 -18.26 11.50 31.66
C LEU A 255 -17.49 12.83 31.77
N THR A 256 -16.28 12.84 31.24
CA THR A 256 -15.52 14.08 31.03
C THR A 256 -16.09 14.85 29.84
N ASP A 257 -15.88 16.17 29.80
CA ASP A 257 -16.37 17.02 28.70
C ASP A 257 -15.88 16.54 27.32
N ALA A 258 -14.68 15.97 27.24
CA ALA A 258 -14.15 15.37 26.02
C ALA A 258 -14.92 14.10 25.60
N GLU A 259 -15.34 13.28 26.58
CA GLU A 259 -16.15 12.07 26.33
C GLU A 259 -17.58 12.42 25.93
N VAL A 260 -18.15 13.49 26.51
CA VAL A 260 -19.47 14.02 26.13
C VAL A 260 -19.46 14.48 24.68
N ARG A 261 -18.48 15.32 24.28
CA ARG A 261 -18.34 15.76 22.88
C ARG A 261 -18.14 14.58 21.93
N ARG A 262 -17.34 13.58 22.34
CA ARG A 262 -17.12 12.39 21.53
C ARG A 262 -18.41 11.56 21.36
N LEU A 263 -19.23 11.47 22.40
CA LEU A 263 -20.53 10.79 22.34
C LEU A 263 -21.51 11.53 21.41
N GLU A 264 -21.57 12.86 21.48
CA GLU A 264 -22.38 13.70 20.59
C GLU A 264 -21.95 13.51 19.12
N ASN A 265 -20.65 13.57 18.83
CA ASN A 265 -20.13 13.33 17.48
C ASN A 265 -20.49 11.94 16.95
N VAL A 266 -20.32 10.90 17.77
CA VAL A 266 -20.68 9.52 17.38
C VAL A 266 -22.17 9.39 17.11
N ASN A 267 -23.03 10.05 17.92
CA ASN A 267 -24.48 10.04 17.67
C ASN A 267 -24.85 10.76 16.37
N GLN A 268 -24.20 11.88 16.07
CA GLN A 268 -24.40 12.61 14.81
C GLN A 268 -23.95 11.77 13.61
N GLU A 269 -22.81 11.09 13.72
CA GLU A 269 -22.30 10.19 12.69
C GLU A 269 -23.23 9.00 12.44
N ILE A 270 -23.78 8.39 13.50
CA ILE A 270 -24.82 7.34 13.37
C ILE A 270 -26.03 7.87 12.61
N TYR A 271 -26.54 9.05 12.97
CA TYR A 271 -27.70 9.65 12.30
C TYR A 271 -27.46 9.84 10.78
N LEU A 272 -26.29 10.37 10.41
CA LEU A 272 -25.94 10.58 9.00
C LEU A 272 -25.82 9.25 8.23
N LEU A 273 -25.17 8.25 8.83
CA LEU A 273 -25.02 6.93 8.22
C LEU A 273 -26.36 6.19 8.08
N GLU A 274 -27.29 6.35 9.02
CA GLU A 274 -28.65 5.80 8.90
C GLU A 274 -29.43 6.46 7.76
N GLU A 275 -29.30 7.78 7.62
CA GLU A 275 -29.89 8.53 6.51
C GLU A 275 -29.32 8.05 5.16
N GLU A 276 -28.00 7.89 5.06
CA GLU A 276 -27.32 7.40 3.87
C GLU A 276 -27.71 5.96 3.53
N LEU A 277 -27.77 5.07 4.53
CA LEU A 277 -28.24 3.69 4.36
C LEU A 277 -29.69 3.66 3.85
N SER A 278 -30.56 4.53 4.36
CA SER A 278 -31.95 4.61 3.92
C SER A 278 -32.07 5.04 2.46
N LYS A 279 -31.25 6.01 2.03
CA LYS A 279 -31.17 6.46 0.64
C LYS A 279 -30.66 5.35 -0.28
N GLN A 280 -29.58 4.68 0.11
CA GLN A 280 -29.00 3.60 -0.70
C GLN A 280 -29.93 2.39 -0.82
N LYS A 281 -30.62 2.01 0.27
CA LYS A 281 -31.66 0.96 0.21
C LYS A 281 -32.84 1.35 -0.68
N HIS A 282 -33.27 2.60 -0.66
CA HIS A 282 -34.35 3.06 -1.53
C HIS A 282 -33.94 3.02 -3.00
N VAL A 283 -32.72 3.45 -3.32
CA VAL A 283 -32.14 3.35 -4.67
C VAL A 283 -32.02 1.90 -5.11
N CYS A 284 -31.56 1.00 -4.24
CA CYS A 284 -31.46 -0.42 -4.56
C CYS A 284 -32.83 -1.04 -4.87
N ASN A 285 -33.86 -0.74 -4.06
CA ASN A 285 -35.22 -1.23 -4.26
C ASN A 285 -35.86 -0.71 -5.57
N LEU A 286 -35.61 0.55 -5.93
CA LEU A 286 -36.08 1.14 -7.20
C LEU A 286 -35.41 0.54 -8.44
N VAL A 287 -34.17 0.04 -8.28
CA VAL A 287 -33.41 -0.61 -9.34
C VAL A 287 -33.83 -2.08 -9.48
N SER A 288 -34.10 -2.78 -8.37
CA SER A 288 -34.59 -4.17 -8.40
C SER A 288 -36.04 -4.31 -8.87
N SER A 289 -36.84 -3.23 -8.88
CA SER A 289 -38.23 -3.24 -9.35
C SER A 289 -38.39 -2.95 -10.86
N LYS A 290 -37.30 -2.72 -11.60
CA LYS A 290 -37.27 -2.42 -13.04
C LYS A 290 -36.62 -3.56 -13.81
#